data_AF-A0A4Y2LR84-F1
#
_entry.id   AF-A0A4Y2LR84-F1
#
_cell.length_a   1.000
_cell.length_b   1.000
_cell.length_c   1.000
_cell.angle_alpha   90.00
_cell.angle_beta   90.00
_cell.angle_gamma   90.00
#
_symmetry.space_group_name_H-M   'P 1'
#
loop_
_entity.id
_entity.type
_entity.pdbx_description
1 polymer ?
#
loop_
_entity_poly.entity_id
_entity_poly.type
_entity_poly.pdbx_seq_one_letter_code
_entity_poly.pdbx_strand_id
1 'polypeptide(L)' 'MPRKCVFNALWLTRREYSAWIAVSDSKTKARCRLCIKDFDIGRMGESALKSHMAVLRHSMSIQPHHDTHNLRF' A
#
# COMPACT_ATOMS: atom_id res chain seq x y z
N MET A 1 18.96 -12.72 2.03
CA MET A 1 18.84 -11.24 1.98
C MET A 1 17.39 -10.88 1.71
N PRO A 2 16.62 -10.34 2.69
CA PRO A 2 15.25 -9.93 2.40
C PRO A 2 15.29 -8.68 1.54
N ARG A 3 15.02 -8.83 0.23
CA ARG A 3 14.88 -7.70 -0.69
C ARG A 3 13.62 -6.95 -0.30
N LYS A 4 13.77 -5.73 0.23
CA LYS A 4 12.64 -4.82 0.45
C LYS A 4 12.12 -4.38 -0.92
N CYS A 5 10.82 -4.48 -1.13
CA CYS A 5 10.17 -3.94 -2.32
C CYS A 5 10.22 -2.40 -2.26
N VAL A 6 10.60 -1.77 -3.37
CA VAL A 6 10.59 -0.31 -3.49
C VAL A 6 9.42 0.14 -4.36
N PHE A 7 8.98 1.37 -4.16
CA PHE A 7 7.93 2.00 -4.93
C PHE A 7 8.32 1.99 -6.40
N ASN A 8 7.49 1.37 -7.23
CA ASN A 8 7.71 1.34 -8.66
C ASN A 8 6.97 2.51 -9.30
N ALA A 9 7.71 3.45 -9.89
CA ALA A 9 7.13 4.59 -10.60
C ALA A 9 6.20 4.16 -11.74
N LEU A 10 6.38 2.96 -12.30
CA LEU A 10 5.47 2.38 -13.31
C LEU A 10 4.05 2.15 -12.76
N TRP A 11 3.85 2.09 -11.45
CA TRP A 11 2.50 2.04 -10.89
C TRP A 11 1.74 3.35 -11.08
N LEU A 12 2.44 4.49 -11.17
CA LEU A 12 1.82 5.80 -11.48
C LEU A 12 1.38 5.91 -12.94
N THR A 13 1.86 5.04 -13.82
CA THR A 13 1.43 5.00 -15.23
C THR A 13 0.37 3.95 -15.50
N ARG A 14 0.15 3.00 -14.58
CA ARG A 14 -0.92 2.00 -14.70
C ARG A 14 -2.26 2.59 -14.30
N ARG A 15 -3.28 2.47 -15.16
CA ARG A 15 -4.65 2.95 -14.87
C ARG A 15 -5.20 2.41 -13.54
N GLU A 16 -4.88 1.17 -13.20
CA GLU A 16 -5.35 0.49 -11.98
C GLU A 16 -4.88 1.17 -10.68
N TYR A 17 -3.71 1.81 -10.69
CA TYR A 17 -3.11 2.39 -9.49
C TYR A 17 -2.99 3.91 -9.57
N SER A 18 -2.61 4.46 -10.72
CA SER A 18 -2.38 5.89 -10.96
C SER A 18 -3.51 6.82 -10.51
N ALA A 19 -4.76 6.33 -10.50
CA ALA A 19 -5.92 7.10 -10.06
C ALA A 19 -5.89 7.42 -8.56
N TRP A 20 -5.33 6.54 -7.72
CA TRP A 20 -5.42 6.63 -6.27
C TRP A 20 -4.08 6.53 -5.54
N ILE A 21 -3.00 6.07 -6.18
CA ILE A 21 -1.68 6.02 -5.55
C ILE A 21 -0.88 7.27 -5.85
N ALA A 22 0.00 7.65 -4.94
CA ALA A 22 0.98 8.71 -5.07
C ALA A 22 2.31 8.28 -4.45
N VAL A 23 3.37 8.97 -4.87
CA VAL A 23 4.70 8.80 -4.27
C VAL A 23 4.67 9.29 -2.83
N SER A 24 5.24 8.52 -1.93
CA SER A 24 5.52 8.95 -0.55
C SER A 24 6.98 9.37 -0.43
N ASP A 25 7.33 10.08 0.63
CA ASP A 25 8.71 10.49 0.94
C ASP A 25 9.65 9.27 1.05
N SER A 26 9.13 8.16 1.57
CA SER A 26 9.87 6.91 1.69
C SER A 26 9.75 6.03 0.44
N LYS A 27 10.89 5.55 -0.08
CA LYS A 27 10.95 4.61 -1.20
C LYS A 27 10.25 3.27 -0.95
N THR A 28 10.01 2.90 0.31
CA THR A 28 9.30 1.67 0.70
C THR A 28 7.84 1.91 1.10
N LYS A 29 7.33 3.12 0.89
CA LYS A 29 5.94 3.46 1.17
C LYS A 29 5.26 4.03 -0.06
N ALA A 30 3.96 3.79 -0.17
CA ALA A 30 3.09 4.45 -1.13
C ALA A 30 2.09 5.33 -0.38
N ARG A 31 1.65 6.42 -1.00
CA ARG A 31 0.58 7.26 -0.45
C ARG A 31 -0.72 7.01 -1.18
N CYS A 32 -1.80 6.77 -0.45
CA CYS A 32 -3.14 6.72 -1.02
C CYS A 32 -3.72 8.13 -1.07
N ARG A 33 -4.20 8.57 -2.24
CA ARG A 33 -4.89 9.84 -2.45
C ARG A 33 -6.36 9.79 -2.01
N LEU A 34 -6.97 8.60 -2.02
CA LEU A 34 -8.36 8.44 -1.58
C LEU A 34 -8.50 8.57 -0.07
N CYS A 35 -7.53 8.01 0.68
CA CYS A 35 -7.54 8.03 2.14
C CYS A 35 -6.49 8.96 2.75
N ILE A 36 -5.70 9.64 1.90
CA ILE A 36 -4.63 10.57 2.27
C ILE A 36 -3.56 9.94 3.20
N LYS A 37 -3.51 8.61 3.27
CA LYS A 37 -2.70 7.84 4.21
C LYS A 37 -1.53 7.15 3.50
N ASP A 38 -0.35 7.15 4.13
CA ASP A 38 0.79 6.33 3.69
C ASP A 38 0.67 4.90 4.19
N PHE A 39 1.09 3.95 3.37
CA PHE A 39 1.15 2.53 3.71
C PHE A 39 2.46 1.92 3.22
N ASP A 40 2.95 0.92 3.98
CA ASP A 40 4.22 0.27 3.67
C ASP A 40 4.04 -0.78 2.58
N ILE A 41 4.83 -0.64 1.52
CA ILE A 41 4.96 -1.60 0.42
C ILE A 41 6.29 -2.35 0.53
N GLY A 42 7.18 -1.97 1.46
CA GLY A 42 8.51 -2.52 1.64
C GLY A 42 8.52 -4.04 1.84
N ARG A 43 7.50 -4.54 2.54
CA ARG A 43 7.38 -5.96 2.88
C ARG A 43 6.55 -6.77 1.87
N MET A 44 5.55 -6.16 1.22
CA MET A 44 4.56 -6.89 0.39
C MET A 44 4.48 -6.41 -1.08
N GLY A 45 5.05 -5.27 -1.42
CA GLY A 45 5.05 -4.71 -2.77
C GLY A 45 3.65 -4.47 -3.32
N GLU A 46 3.36 -5.03 -4.49
CA GLU A 46 2.04 -4.91 -5.15
C GLU A 46 0.90 -5.53 -4.32
N SER A 47 1.16 -6.57 -3.53
CA SER A 47 0.14 -7.18 -2.67
C SER A 47 -0.38 -6.20 -1.62
N ALA A 48 0.45 -5.26 -1.15
CA ALA A 48 -0.01 -4.19 -0.26
C ALA A 48 -0.98 -3.24 -0.99
N LEU A 49 -0.76 -2.94 -2.27
CA LEU A 49 -1.67 -2.11 -3.07
C LEU A 49 -3.04 -2.79 -3.20
N LYS A 50 -3.06 -4.08 -3.56
CA LYS A 50 -4.29 -4.87 -3.71
C LYS A 50 -5.03 -5.01 -2.38
N SER A 51 -4.31 -5.32 -1.30
CA SER A 51 -4.88 -5.43 0.05
C SER A 51 -5.41 -4.09 0.54
N HIS A 52 -4.70 -2.98 0.28
CA HIS A 52 -5.15 -1.64 0.64
C HIS A 52 -6.48 -1.28 -0.04
N MET A 53 -6.62 -1.54 -1.35
CA MET A 53 -7.90 -1.36 -2.04
C MET A 53 -9.00 -2.27 -1.51
N ALA A 54 -8.67 -3.52 -1.18
CA ALA A 54 -9.62 -4.48 -0.62
C ALA A 54 -10.12 -4.05 0.78
N VAL A 55 -9.23 -3.59 1.66
CA VAL A 55 -9.54 -3.07 3.00
C VAL A 55 -10.41 -1.81 2.93
N LEU A 56 -10.15 -0.94 1.95
CA LEU A 56 -10.84 0.34 1.83
C LEU A 56 -12.30 0.27 1.34
N ARG A 57 -12.83 -0.92 1.01
CA ARG A 57 -14.25 -1.14 0.66
C ARG A 57 -14.83 -0.04 -0.24
N HIS A 58 -14.25 0.20 -1.42
CA HIS A 58 -14.97 0.93 -2.48
C HIS A 58 -16.12 0.12 -3.09
N SER A 59 -16.25 -1.16 -2.73
CA SER A 59 -17.48 -1.93 -2.85
C SER A 59 -17.54 -2.97 -1.74
N MET A 60 -18.46 -2.79 -0.79
CA MET A 60 -19.13 -3.81 0.04
C MET A 60 -18.30 -5.05 0.47
N SER A 61 -17.95 -5.11 1.77
CA SER A 61 -17.47 -6.29 2.52
C SER A 61 -16.23 -7.00 1.97
N ILE A 62 -15.08 -6.97 2.66
CA ILE A 62 -14.66 -8.00 3.64
C ILE A 62 -13.43 -7.42 4.37
N GLN A 63 -13.33 -7.63 5.69
CA GLN A 63 -12.20 -7.14 6.51
C GLN A 63 -10.91 -7.88 6.14
N PRO A 64 -9.74 -7.23 6.18
CA PRO A 64 -8.84 -7.62 7.27
C PRO A 64 -8.25 -6.45 8.07
N HIS A 65 -8.41 -6.57 9.38
CA HIS A 65 -7.68 -5.86 10.42
C HIS A 65 -6.19 -6.24 10.34
N HIS A 66 -5.31 -5.28 10.05
CA HIS A 66 -3.88 -5.43 10.29
C HIS A 66 -3.44 -4.38 11.31
N ASP A 67 -3.81 -4.64 12.57
CA ASP A 67 -3.00 -4.19 13.68
C ASP A 67 -1.64 -4.90 13.59
N THR A 68 -0.59 -4.12 13.53
CA THR A 68 0.71 -4.56 14.04
C THR A 68 1.13 -3.50 15.03
N HIS A 69 0.44 -3.49 16.15
CA HIS A 69 1.08 -3.09 17.38
C HIS A 69 1.77 -4.32 17.95
N ASN A 70 3.08 -4.15 18.21
CA ASN A 70 3.86 -4.94 19.15
C ASN A 70 4.42 -6.30 18.68
N LEU A 71 5.75 -6.32 18.52
CA LEU A 71 6.60 -7.25 19.28
C LEU A 71 7.96 -6.56 19.43
N ARG A 72 8.07 -5.78 20.51
CA ARG A 72 9.34 -5.58 21.22
C ARG A 72 9.70 -6.88 21.94
N PHE A 73 11.01 -7.05 22.11
CA PHE A 73 11.76 -8.09 22.82
C PHE A 73 12.20 -9.28 21.97
#